data_AF-A0AAD9UCT1-F1
#
_entry.id   AF-A0AAD9UCT1-F1
#
_cell.length_a   1.000
_cell.length_b   1.000
_cell.length_c   1.000
_cell.angle_alpha   90.00
_cell.angle_beta   90.00
_cell.angle_gamma   90.00
#
_symmetry.space_group_name_H-M   'P 1'
#
loop_
_entity.id
_entity.type
_entity.pdbx_description
1 polymer ?
#
loop_
_entity_poly.entity_id
_entity_poly.type
_entity_poly.pdbx_seq_one_letter_code
_entity_poly.pdbx_strand_id
1 'polypeptide(L)'
;MVFGSCRRERIGRQEEFKVAILLTVAGAEAQEVFRTFTYEPAKAAVGNQPAVPAKTAEQFNTVVRKFTEFCVLRKNVIYERYVFHTRGQGEGETIDSFSHVNLGRCKIA
;
A
#
# COMPACT_ATOMS: atom_id res chain seq x y z
N MET A 1 36.27 -5.14 11.22
CA MET A 1 34.82 -5.18 11.51
C MET A 1 34.06 -5.59 10.25
N VAL A 2 33.62 -6.84 10.12
CA VAL A 2 32.90 -7.38 8.94
C VAL A 2 31.44 -7.74 9.27
N PHE A 3 31.05 -7.67 10.55
CA PHE A 3 29.73 -8.10 11.04
C PHE A 3 28.55 -7.22 10.59
N GLY A 4 28.80 -5.97 10.17
CA GLY A 4 27.75 -5.04 9.73
C GLY A 4 27.21 -5.33 8.33
N SER A 5 28.08 -5.74 7.40
CA SER A 5 27.73 -5.95 5.99
C SER A 5 26.85 -7.19 5.81
N CYS A 6 27.20 -8.30 6.47
CA CYS A 6 26.45 -9.56 6.41
C CYS A 6 25.02 -9.44 6.99
N ARG A 7 24.83 -8.63 8.04
CA ARG A 7 23.49 -8.40 8.61
C ARG A 7 22.58 -7.62 7.65
N ARG A 8 23.13 -6.63 6.93
CA ARG A 8 22.37 -5.80 5.98
C ARG A 8 21.94 -6.61 4.74
N GLU A 9 22.82 -7.47 4.23
CA GLU A 9 22.52 -8.40 3.14
C GLU A 9 21.42 -9.41 3.49
N ARG A 10 21.40 -9.94 4.73
CA ARG A 10 20.29 -10.82 5.18
C ARG A 10 18.94 -10.09 5.25
N ILE A 11 18.94 -8.83 5.66
CA ILE A 11 17.71 -8.03 5.73
C ILE A 11 17.19 -7.74 4.32
N GLY A 12 18.06 -7.32 3.39
CA GLY A 12 17.67 -7.10 1.99
C GLY A 12 17.05 -8.34 1.35
N ARG A 13 17.69 -9.50 1.51
CA ARG A 13 17.16 -10.79 1.00
C ARG A 13 15.78 -11.16 1.57
N GLN A 14 15.52 -10.83 2.83
CA GLN A 14 14.22 -11.07 3.47
C GLN A 14 13.14 -10.11 2.93
N GLU A 15 13.50 -8.87 2.58
CA GLU A 15 12.54 -7.91 2.00
C GLU A 15 12.20 -8.26 0.55
N GLU A 16 13.19 -8.64 -0.26
CA GLU A 16 12.99 -9.15 -1.61
C GLU A 16 12.07 -10.38 -1.63
N PHE A 17 12.31 -11.32 -0.73
CA PHE A 17 11.50 -12.53 -0.61
C PHE A 17 10.04 -12.21 -0.23
N LYS A 18 9.81 -11.23 0.65
CA LYS A 18 8.45 -10.77 0.99
C LYS A 18 7.75 -10.13 -0.21
N VAL A 19 8.47 -9.36 -1.02
CA VAL A 19 7.93 -8.77 -2.26
C VAL A 19 7.57 -9.89 -3.26
N ALA A 20 8.43 -10.90 -3.42
CA ALA A 20 8.15 -12.04 -4.28
C ALA A 20 6.91 -12.84 -3.83
N ILE A 21 6.76 -13.10 -2.52
CA ILE A 21 5.56 -13.74 -1.97
C ILE A 21 4.32 -12.89 -2.27
N LEU A 22 4.39 -11.57 -2.04
CA LEU A 22 3.28 -10.66 -2.30
C LEU A 22 2.83 -10.74 -3.76
N LEU A 23 3.77 -10.69 -4.72
CA LEU A 23 3.49 -10.78 -6.15
C LEU A 23 2.99 -12.16 -6.59
N THR A 24 3.39 -13.22 -5.89
CA THR A 24 2.91 -14.58 -6.14
C THR A 24 1.47 -14.75 -5.68
N VAL A 25 1.14 -14.26 -4.49
CA VAL A 25 -0.22 -14.35 -3.91
C VAL A 25 -1.18 -13.41 -4.62
N ALA A 26 -0.74 -12.22 -5.02
CA ALA A 26 -1.58 -11.21 -5.66
C ALA A 26 -1.94 -11.55 -7.13
N GLY A 27 -1.21 -12.47 -7.77
CA GLY A 27 -1.51 -12.95 -9.11
C GLY A 27 -0.94 -12.10 -10.25
N ALA A 28 -1.24 -12.49 -11.49
CA ALA A 28 -0.62 -11.94 -12.70
C ALA A 28 -0.93 -10.44 -12.91
N GLU A 29 -2.16 -9.99 -12.64
CA GLU A 29 -2.55 -8.59 -12.77
C GLU A 29 -1.71 -7.67 -11.87
N ALA A 30 -1.42 -8.12 -10.64
CA ALA A 30 -0.60 -7.36 -9.71
C ALA A 30 0.84 -7.24 -10.18
N GLN A 31 1.36 -8.24 -10.91
CA GLN A 31 2.70 -8.20 -11.49
C GLN A 31 2.79 -7.17 -12.64
N GLU A 32 1.74 -7.05 -13.45
CA GLU A 32 1.68 -6.02 -14.49
C GLU A 32 1.67 -4.63 -13.89
N VAL A 33 0.83 -4.41 -12.86
CA VAL A 33 0.79 -3.15 -12.12
C VAL A 33 2.15 -2.85 -11.48
N PHE A 34 2.79 -3.84 -10.86
CA PHE A 34 4.11 -3.68 -10.24
C PHE A 34 5.17 -3.18 -11.24
N ARG A 35 5.15 -3.68 -12.48
CA ARG A 35 6.08 -3.25 -13.55
C ARG A 35 5.91 -1.78 -13.93
N THR A 36 4.74 -1.20 -13.70
CA THR A 36 4.46 0.22 -14.02
C THR A 36 4.89 1.19 -12.92
N PHE A 37 5.25 0.69 -11.73
CA PHE A 37 5.63 1.57 -10.63
C PHE A 37 6.98 2.25 -10.88
N THR A 38 6.96 3.58 -10.79
CA THR A 38 8.16 4.40 -10.80
C THR A 38 8.61 4.70 -9.37
N TYR A 39 9.90 4.54 -9.13
CA TYR A 39 10.52 4.76 -7.83
C TYR A 39 11.43 5.98 -7.89
N GLU A 40 11.40 6.81 -6.84
CA GLU A 40 12.26 7.99 -6.78
C GLU A 40 13.70 7.60 -6.46
N PRO A 41 14.70 8.11 -7.22
CA PRO A 41 16.11 7.84 -6.95
C PRO A 41 16.54 8.48 -5.63
N ALA A 42 17.63 7.95 -5.04
CA ALA A 42 18.24 8.54 -3.84
C ALA A 42 18.59 10.00 -4.10
N LYS A 43 18.08 10.90 -3.25
CA LYS A 43 18.48 12.31 -3.26
C LYS A 43 19.63 12.46 -2.27
N ALA A 44 20.78 12.90 -2.77
CA ALA A 44 21.90 13.29 -1.92
C ALA A 44 21.46 14.42 -0.98
N ALA A 45 22.06 14.50 0.21
CA ALA A 45 21.80 15.59 1.14
C ALA A 45 22.17 16.92 0.47
N VAL A 46 21.16 17.74 0.16
CA VAL A 46 21.34 19.10 -0.32
C VAL A 46 21.06 20.02 0.87
N GLY A 47 22.11 20.63 1.43
CA GLY A 47 22.01 21.52 2.60
C GLY A 47 21.67 20.79 3.91
N ASN A 48 20.77 21.37 4.72
CA ASN A 48 20.35 20.83 6.04
C ASN A 48 19.32 19.70 5.97
N GLN A 49 19.06 19.14 4.77
CA GLN A 49 18.07 18.08 4.59
C GLN A 49 18.76 16.71 4.69
N PRO A 50 18.25 15.79 5.54
CA PRO A 50 18.85 14.48 5.70
C PRO A 50 18.82 13.69 4.39
N ALA A 51 19.89 12.94 4.11
CA ALA A 51 19.96 12.07 2.94
C ALA A 51 18.78 11.09 2.95
N VAL A 52 17.94 11.15 1.91
CA VAL A 52 16.81 10.23 1.78
C VAL A 52 17.31 8.97 1.06
N PRO A 53 17.28 7.80 1.72
CA PRO A 53 17.70 6.55 1.07
C PRO A 53 16.84 6.27 -0.17
N ALA A 54 17.43 5.67 -1.20
CA ALA A 54 16.69 5.22 -2.38
C ALA A 54 15.52 4.34 -1.95
N LYS A 55 14.33 4.66 -2.45
CA LYS A 55 13.16 3.80 -2.31
C LYS A 55 13.21 2.79 -3.44
N THR A 56 13.68 1.58 -3.18
CA THR A 56 13.85 0.55 -4.23
C THR A 56 12.65 -0.39 -4.26
N ALA A 57 12.43 -1.06 -5.40
CA ALA A 57 11.45 -2.14 -5.57
C ALA A 57 11.66 -3.34 -4.61
N GLU A 58 12.83 -3.46 -4.00
CA GLU A 58 13.21 -4.50 -3.04
C GLU A 58 12.67 -4.21 -1.62
N GLN A 59 12.30 -2.96 -1.33
CA GLN A 59 11.79 -2.57 -0.01
C GLN A 59 10.30 -2.85 0.08
N PHE A 60 9.95 -3.88 0.84
CA PHE A 60 8.56 -4.32 1.04
C PHE A 60 7.60 -3.18 1.41
N ASN A 61 7.98 -2.33 2.37
CA ASN A 61 7.13 -1.21 2.81
C ASN A 61 6.86 -0.17 1.71
N THR A 62 7.85 0.06 0.84
CA THR A 62 7.70 0.98 -0.30
C THR A 62 6.72 0.41 -1.32
N VAL A 63 6.85 -0.89 -1.62
CA VAL A 63 5.96 -1.61 -2.54
C VAL A 63 4.51 -1.60 -2.03
N VAL A 64 4.30 -1.94 -0.75
CA VAL A 64 2.97 -1.93 -0.13
C VAL A 64 2.34 -0.53 -0.17
N ARG A 65 3.12 0.52 0.10
CA ARG A 65 2.61 1.89 0.02
C ARG A 65 2.18 2.25 -1.40
N LYS A 66 2.97 1.89 -2.41
CA LYS A 66 2.62 2.15 -3.82
C LYS A 66 1.38 1.39 -4.28
N PHE A 67 1.24 0.12 -3.90
CA PHE A 67 0.00 -0.63 -4.13
C PHE A 67 -1.19 0.01 -3.41
N THR A 68 -1.01 0.49 -2.18
CA THR A 68 -2.07 1.18 -1.45
C THR A 68 -2.48 2.47 -2.15
N GLU A 69 -1.53 3.31 -2.57
CA GLU A 69 -1.78 4.52 -3.36
C GLU A 69 -2.55 4.20 -4.66
N PHE A 70 -2.08 3.20 -5.41
CA PHE A 70 -2.71 2.75 -6.66
C PHE A 70 -4.13 2.25 -6.44
N CYS A 71 -4.36 1.39 -5.44
CA CYS A 71 -5.66 0.83 -5.14
C CYS A 71 -6.64 1.86 -4.55
N VAL A 72 -6.15 2.86 -3.81
CA VAL A 72 -6.98 3.94 -3.27
C VAL A 72 -7.46 4.88 -4.37
N LEU A 73 -6.61 5.24 -5.34
CA LEU A 73 -7.01 6.09 -6.47
C LEU A 73 -8.13 5.48 -7.33
N ARG A 74 -8.21 4.14 -7.37
CA ARG A 74 -9.29 3.44 -8.07
C ARG A 74 -10.62 3.42 -7.31
N LYS A 75 -10.66 3.86 -6.05
CA LYS A 75 -11.91 3.98 -5.29
C LYS A 75 -12.56 5.33 -5.59
N ASN A 76 -13.70 5.31 -6.28
CA ASN A 76 -14.48 6.52 -6.51
C ASN A 76 -15.25 6.89 -5.24
N VAL A 77 -14.68 7.80 -4.45
CA VAL A 77 -15.28 8.27 -3.18
C VAL A 77 -16.66 8.87 -3.39
N ILE A 78 -16.90 9.57 -4.52
CA ILE A 78 -18.20 10.19 -4.82
C ILE A 78 -19.25 9.09 -5.01
N TYR A 79 -18.91 8.05 -5.77
CA TYR A 79 -19.80 6.92 -6.00
C TYR A 79 -20.07 6.15 -4.70
N GLU A 80 -19.04 5.81 -3.91
CA GLU A 80 -19.22 5.13 -2.63
C GLU A 80 -20.09 5.94 -1.66
N ARG A 81 -19.91 7.28 -1.63
CA ARG A 81 -20.74 8.19 -0.83
C ARG A 81 -22.19 8.23 -1.32
N TYR A 82 -22.40 8.24 -2.63
CA TYR A 82 -23.74 8.15 -3.22
C TYR A 82 -24.41 6.83 -2.81
N VAL A 83 -23.74 5.69 -3.02
CA VAL A 83 -24.25 4.37 -2.62
C VAL A 83 -24.63 4.35 -1.15
N PHE A 84 -23.77 4.89 -0.27
CA PHE A 84 -24.05 5.00 1.15
C PHE A 84 -25.30 5.84 1.46
N HIS A 85 -25.41 7.03 0.88
CA HIS A 85 -26.56 7.92 1.13
C HIS A 85 -27.87 7.42 0.51
N THR A 86 -27.79 6.59 -0.53
CA THR A 86 -28.98 5.96 -1.14
C THR A 86 -29.43 4.69 -0.43
N ARG A 87 -28.59 4.11 0.43
CA ARG A 87 -28.90 2.86 1.12
C ARG A 87 -29.76 3.12 2.36
N GLY A 88 -30.94 2.50 2.43
CA GLY A 88 -31.73 2.39 3.65
C GLY A 88 -31.31 1.20 4.51
N GLN A 89 -31.55 1.27 5.82
CA GLN A 89 -31.41 0.13 6.72
C GLN A 89 -32.41 -0.96 6.31
N GLY A 90 -31.93 -2.19 6.12
CA GLY A 90 -32.79 -3.32 5.77
C GLY A 90 -33.68 -3.77 6.93
N GLU A 91 -34.82 -4.38 6.63
CA GLU A 91 -35.69 -4.97 7.67
C GLU A 91 -34.93 -6.09 8.41
N GLY A 92 -34.72 -5.91 9.71
CA GLY A 92 -33.96 -6.84 10.55
C GLY A 92 -32.44 -6.60 10.62
N GLU A 93 -31.89 -5.63 9.88
CA GLU A 93 -30.48 -5.23 10.04
C GLU A 93 -30.30 -4.46 11.36
N THR A 94 -29.33 -4.82 12.18
CA THR A 94 -29.03 -4.05 13.40
C THR A 94 -28.35 -2.73 13.06
N ILE A 95 -28.52 -1.72 13.91
CA ILE A 95 -27.88 -0.41 13.72
C ILE A 95 -26.34 -0.54 13.68
N ASP A 96 -25.78 -1.45 14.48
CA ASP A 96 -24.35 -1.74 14.49
C ASP A 96 -23.89 -2.32 13.13
N SER A 97 -24.63 -3.28 12.57
CA SER A 97 -24.32 -3.84 11.24
C SER A 97 -24.45 -2.79 10.12
N PHE A 98 -25.52 -1.98 10.15
CA PHE A 98 -25.72 -0.91 9.18
C PHE A 98 -24.61 0.15 9.25
N SER A 99 -24.16 0.53 10.44
CA SER A 99 -23.08 1.52 10.60
C SER A 99 -21.68 0.94 10.32
N HIS A 100 -21.41 -0.30 10.74
CA HIS A 100 -20.10 -0.94 10.61
C HIS A 100 -19.70 -1.24 9.16
N VAL A 101 -20.66 -1.69 8.32
CA VAL A 101 -20.42 -1.93 6.88
C VAL A 101 -19.98 -0.65 6.17
N ASN A 102 -20.38 0.51 6.69
CA ASN A 102 -20.17 1.80 6.06
C ASN A 102 -18.91 2.53 6.58
N LEU A 103 -18.53 2.32 7.84
CA LEU A 103 -17.29 2.86 8.43
C LEU A 103 -16.01 2.25 7.83
N GLY A 104 -16.07 1.01 7.34
CA GLY A 104 -14.92 0.32 6.74
C GLY A 104 -14.61 0.72 5.29
N ARG A 105 -15.60 1.24 4.55
CA ARG A 105 -15.47 1.55 3.11
C ARG A 105 -15.24 3.02 2.81
N CYS A 106 -15.82 3.91 3.60
CA CYS A 106 -15.68 5.35 3.45
C CYS A 106 -15.24 5.92 4.79
N LYS A 107 -14.00 6.41 4.89
CA LYS A 107 -13.66 7.32 5.99
C LYS A 107 -14.48 8.58 5.76
N ILE A 108 -15.58 8.69 6.48
CA ILE A 108 -16.38 9.91 6.57
C ILE A 108 -15.45 10.94 7.22
N ALA A 109 -14.91 11.83 6.39
CA ALA A 109 -14.14 12.98 6.84
C ALA A 109 -15.09 14.04 7.41
#